data_AF-A0A9D7X966-F1
#
_entry.id   AF-A0A9D7X966-F1
#
_cell.length_a   1.000
_cell.length_b   1.000
_cell.length_c   1.000
_cell.angle_alpha   90.00
_cell.angle_beta   90.00
_cell.angle_gamma   90.00
#
_symmetry.space_group_name_H-M   'P 1'
#
loop_
_entity.id
_entity.type
_entity.pdbx_description
1 polymer ?
#
loop_
_entity_poly.entity_id
_entity_poly.type
_entity_poly.pdbx_seq_one_letter_code
_entity_poly.pdbx_strand_id
1 'polypeptide(L)'
;MSPSAYFSNSLENVKVESGKLKLKIVERDPFVCTYYNNQTPVTKTYYYSGGWVATQNPIHYGYIEMKCYLPADIALYPCFWMYGTIWPYQMTDYDEIDVFEKSLYIPSNSMLMQNFYHDTGLPTWNKLCQTLEFNQSYVGQENIFAVEWLPEEIHFYINGNLTSSIKYTTNSCYYNYPNPDNSYYTCTEFKYATPQKFQISLSLNLEANPNPLLTQGFEIDYIRSYKLTEGYNYEFWPASFSMSNPDMFKVHKSVRLGGPGHSAIIPPGVNITLWGKEGIILDQGFTLSPGTDFTARTIKTDPDLFQ
;
A
#
# COMPACT_ATOMS: atom_id res chain seq x y z
N MET A 1 7.07 8.85 -14.02
CA MET A 1 6.59 9.24 -15.38
C MET A 1 6.85 8.10 -16.34
N SER A 2 5.96 7.85 -17.32
CA SER A 2 6.16 6.80 -18.32
C SER A 2 7.31 7.14 -19.29
N PRO A 3 8.23 6.19 -19.58
CA PRO A 3 9.35 6.46 -20.47
C PRO A 3 8.94 6.49 -21.95
N SER A 4 7.85 5.85 -22.38
CA SER A 4 7.51 5.77 -23.82
C SER A 4 6.09 6.21 -24.17
N ALA A 5 5.26 6.61 -23.20
CA ALA A 5 3.92 7.13 -23.44
C ALA A 5 3.65 8.40 -22.63
N TYR A 6 2.76 9.27 -23.13
CA TYR A 6 2.16 10.33 -22.31
C TYR A 6 0.84 9.82 -21.69
N PHE A 7 0.36 10.44 -20.61
CA PHE A 7 -0.91 10.03 -20.01
C PHE A 7 -2.09 10.78 -20.62
N SER A 8 -3.18 10.04 -20.86
CA SER A 8 -4.43 10.56 -21.42
C SER A 8 -5.62 9.95 -20.68
N ASN A 9 -6.66 10.75 -20.49
CA ASN A 9 -7.94 10.34 -19.92
C ASN A 9 -8.99 10.04 -20.99
N SER A 10 -8.59 9.87 -22.26
CA SER A 10 -9.52 9.49 -23.33
C SER A 10 -10.19 8.14 -23.05
N LEU A 11 -11.39 7.92 -23.59
CA LEU A 11 -12.12 6.67 -23.42
C LEU A 11 -11.42 5.43 -24.01
N GLU A 12 -10.42 5.63 -24.87
CA GLU A 12 -9.58 4.54 -25.37
C GLU A 12 -8.50 4.13 -24.38
N ASN A 13 -8.03 5.08 -23.56
CA ASN A 13 -7.00 4.85 -22.55
C ASN A 13 -7.59 4.46 -21.19
N VAL A 14 -8.74 5.03 -20.82
CA VAL A 14 -9.39 4.85 -19.52
C VAL A 14 -10.89 4.65 -19.74
N LYS A 15 -11.39 3.46 -19.41
CA LYS A 15 -12.84 3.19 -19.45
C LYS A 15 -13.26 2.19 -18.40
N VAL A 16 -14.51 2.30 -17.96
CA VAL A 16 -15.19 1.24 -17.21
C VAL A 16 -16.00 0.41 -18.20
N GLU A 17 -15.74 -0.89 -18.25
CA GLU A 17 -16.40 -1.82 -19.17
C GLU A 17 -16.57 -3.18 -18.49
N SER A 18 -17.78 -3.72 -18.53
CA SER A 18 -18.12 -5.01 -17.91
C SER A 18 -17.75 -5.10 -16.42
N GLY A 19 -17.98 -4.01 -15.69
CA GLY A 19 -17.72 -3.93 -14.25
C GLY A 19 -16.26 -3.71 -13.84
N LYS A 20 -15.32 -3.63 -14.79
CA LYS A 20 -13.90 -3.38 -14.52
C LYS A 20 -13.46 -2.02 -15.04
N LEU A 21 -12.58 -1.33 -14.30
CA LEU A 21 -11.81 -0.22 -14.83
C LEU A 21 -10.66 -0.78 -15.69
N LYS A 22 -10.51 -0.28 -16.91
CA LYS A 22 -9.49 -0.71 -17.86
C LYS A 22 -8.59 0.46 -18.22
N LEU A 23 -7.29 0.30 -18.03
CA LEU A 23 -6.27 1.19 -18.57
C LEU A 23 -5.54 0.52 -19.74
N LYS A 24 -5.36 1.25 -20.83
CA LYS A 24 -4.71 0.76 -22.05
C LYS A 24 -3.65 1.72 -22.57
N ILE A 25 -2.62 1.12 -23.16
CA ILE A 25 -1.71 1.80 -24.06
C ILE A 25 -2.34 1.84 -25.44
N VAL A 26 -2.32 3.02 -26.08
CA VAL A 26 -2.86 3.21 -27.42
C VAL A 26 -1.86 3.99 -28.26
N GLU A 27 -1.62 3.53 -29.48
CA GLU A 27 -0.84 4.23 -30.49
C GLU A 27 -1.54 5.54 -30.89
N ARG A 28 -0.73 6.55 -31.18
CA ARG A 28 -1.17 7.92 -31.43
C ARG A 28 -0.36 8.54 -32.55
N ASP A 29 -0.96 9.54 -33.19
CA ASP A 29 -0.19 10.54 -33.91
C ASP A 29 0.86 11.17 -32.98
N PRO A 30 2.02 11.58 -33.52
CA PRO A 30 3.14 12.07 -32.71
C PRO A 30 2.73 13.27 -31.84
N PHE A 31 2.91 13.14 -30.54
CA PHE A 31 2.65 14.20 -29.56
C PHE A 31 3.98 14.72 -28.98
N VAL A 32 4.27 16.00 -29.18
CA VAL A 32 5.48 16.64 -28.67
C VAL A 32 5.19 17.27 -27.31
N CYS A 33 5.93 16.84 -26.29
CA CYS A 33 5.87 17.39 -24.95
C CYS A 33 7.22 18.01 -24.58
N THR A 34 7.19 19.20 -23.99
CA THR A 34 8.36 19.84 -23.39
C THR A 34 8.14 19.94 -21.88
N TYR A 35 9.07 19.37 -21.12
CA TYR A 35 9.08 19.45 -19.65
C TYR A 35 10.46 19.91 -19.17
N TYR A 36 10.56 20.36 -17.93
CA TYR A 36 11.81 20.83 -17.35
C TYR A 36 12.43 19.74 -16.48
N ASN A 37 13.67 19.37 -16.77
CA ASN A 37 14.50 18.54 -15.90
C ASN A 37 15.63 19.42 -15.35
N ASN A 38 15.63 19.69 -14.04
CA ASN A 38 16.59 20.60 -13.39
C ASN A 38 16.77 21.92 -14.16
N GLN A 39 15.65 22.60 -14.45
CA GLN A 39 15.59 23.87 -15.20
C GLN A 39 16.05 23.79 -16.67
N THR A 40 16.43 22.62 -17.16
CA THR A 40 16.75 22.40 -18.57
C THR A 40 15.50 21.88 -19.29
N PRO A 41 15.02 22.56 -20.35
CA PRO A 41 13.89 22.07 -21.12
C PRO A 41 14.31 20.81 -21.90
N VAL A 42 13.56 19.73 -21.71
CA VAL A 42 13.68 18.49 -22.46
C VAL A 42 12.44 18.37 -23.33
N THR A 43 12.65 18.23 -24.64
CA THR A 43 11.56 17.99 -25.59
C THR A 43 11.57 16.53 -26.01
N LYS A 44 10.41 15.89 -25.93
CA LYS A 44 10.23 14.48 -26.27
C LYS A 44 8.98 14.30 -27.12
N THR A 45 9.11 13.52 -28.18
CA THR A 45 7.98 13.08 -29.00
C THR A 45 7.51 11.72 -28.52
N TYR A 46 6.21 11.60 -28.26
CA TYR A 46 5.54 10.38 -27.87
C TYR A 46 4.63 9.90 -29.01
N TYR A 47 4.66 8.59 -29.27
CA TYR A 47 3.81 7.92 -30.27
C TYR A 47 2.74 7.05 -29.61
N TYR A 48 2.69 7.06 -28.28
CA TYR A 48 1.77 6.26 -27.48
C TYR A 48 1.20 7.09 -26.35
N SER A 49 -0.02 6.74 -25.95
CA SER A 49 -0.67 7.26 -24.76
C SER A 49 -1.01 6.12 -23.80
N GLY A 50 -0.95 6.36 -22.50
CA GLY A 50 -1.35 5.43 -21.45
C GLY A 50 -2.46 6.01 -20.57
N GLY A 51 -3.20 5.12 -19.89
CA GLY A 51 -4.22 5.52 -18.94
C GLY A 51 -3.62 5.93 -17.60
N TRP A 52 -4.22 6.94 -16.96
CA TRP A 52 -3.94 7.37 -15.60
C TRP A 52 -5.22 7.82 -14.91
N VAL A 53 -5.43 7.40 -13.67
CA VAL A 53 -6.50 7.89 -12.80
C VAL A 53 -5.95 8.15 -11.41
N ALA A 54 -6.57 9.08 -10.70
CA ALA A 54 -6.32 9.31 -9.29
C ALA A 54 -7.62 9.59 -8.54
N THR A 55 -7.56 9.42 -7.22
CA THR A 55 -8.65 9.84 -6.34
C THR A 55 -8.82 11.35 -6.31
N GLN A 56 -10.06 11.78 -6.13
CA GLN A 56 -10.36 13.20 -5.91
C GLN A 56 -10.02 13.61 -4.47
N ASN A 57 -10.41 12.78 -3.50
CA ASN A 57 -10.23 13.03 -2.08
C ASN A 57 -9.08 12.17 -1.53
N PRO A 58 -8.19 12.74 -0.71
CA PRO A 58 -7.16 11.96 -0.05
C PRO A 58 -7.76 11.03 1.01
N ILE A 59 -7.03 9.97 1.31
CA ILE A 59 -7.29 9.00 2.37
C ILE A 59 -6.17 9.12 3.39
N HIS A 60 -6.52 8.97 4.66
CA HIS A 60 -5.56 8.96 5.75
C HIS A 60 -5.81 7.69 6.58
N TYR A 61 -4.78 6.85 6.67
CA TYR A 61 -4.78 5.53 7.30
C TYR A 61 -5.82 4.54 6.73
N GLY A 62 -5.73 3.29 7.21
CA GLY A 62 -6.67 2.23 6.94
C GLY A 62 -6.07 1.08 6.14
N TYR A 63 -6.95 0.16 5.73
CA TYR A 63 -6.61 -0.92 4.81
C TYR A 63 -7.08 -0.54 3.42
N ILE A 64 -6.16 -0.45 2.46
CA ILE A 64 -6.47 -0.15 1.06
C ILE A 64 -6.07 -1.35 0.21
N GLU A 65 -7.03 -1.89 -0.55
CA GLU A 65 -6.79 -3.03 -1.43
C GLU A 65 -7.29 -2.77 -2.85
N MET A 66 -6.61 -3.40 -3.81
CA MET A 66 -6.99 -3.45 -5.21
C MET A 66 -6.94 -4.88 -5.72
N LYS A 67 -8.04 -5.34 -6.31
CA LYS A 67 -8.03 -6.56 -7.12
C LYS A 67 -7.88 -6.21 -8.59
N CYS A 68 -6.85 -6.74 -9.24
CA CYS A 68 -6.54 -6.40 -10.62
C CYS A 68 -5.84 -7.52 -11.39
N TYR A 69 -5.94 -7.47 -12.71
CA TYR A 69 -5.15 -8.25 -13.66
C TYR A 69 -3.93 -7.42 -14.11
N LEU A 70 -2.72 -7.94 -13.92
CA LEU A 70 -1.52 -7.30 -14.43
C LEU A 70 -1.17 -7.84 -15.83
N PRO A 71 -0.93 -6.99 -16.85
CA PRO A 71 -0.53 -7.44 -18.17
C PRO A 71 0.81 -8.19 -18.14
N ALA A 72 0.92 -9.26 -18.94
CA ALA A 72 2.09 -10.13 -19.01
C ALA A 72 3.24 -9.56 -19.85
N ASP A 73 2.96 -8.63 -20.78
CA ASP A 73 4.01 -8.00 -21.58
C ASP A 73 4.96 -7.20 -20.67
N ILE A 74 6.25 -7.46 -20.82
CA ILE A 74 7.28 -6.85 -19.98
C ILE A 74 7.36 -5.33 -20.17
N ALA A 75 6.99 -4.79 -21.34
CA ALA A 75 6.96 -3.35 -21.61
C ALA A 75 5.75 -2.63 -21.02
N LEU A 76 4.75 -3.35 -20.53
CA LEU A 76 3.58 -2.79 -19.87
C LEU A 76 3.83 -2.68 -18.36
N TYR A 77 3.77 -1.43 -17.87
CA TYR A 77 4.17 -1.04 -16.52
C TYR A 77 2.94 -0.53 -15.74
N PRO A 78 2.12 -1.45 -15.20
CA PRO A 78 1.07 -1.06 -14.26
C PRO A 78 1.70 -0.61 -12.94
N CYS A 79 1.10 0.40 -12.30
CA CYS A 79 1.43 0.74 -10.93
C CYS A 79 0.20 1.16 -10.14
N PHE A 80 0.32 1.00 -8.82
CA PHE A 80 -0.63 1.49 -7.83
C PHE A 80 0.14 2.06 -6.66
N TRP A 81 0.04 3.37 -6.49
CA TRP A 81 0.75 4.10 -5.46
C TRP A 81 -0.09 5.23 -4.91
N MET A 82 0.28 5.69 -3.72
CA MET A 82 -0.36 6.75 -2.98
C MET A 82 0.63 7.90 -2.81
N TYR A 83 0.14 9.13 -2.84
CA TYR A 83 0.97 10.33 -2.71
C TYR A 83 0.23 11.43 -1.93
N GLY A 84 0.94 12.12 -1.04
CA GLY A 84 0.42 13.22 -0.22
C GLY A 84 0.36 14.53 -1.01
N THR A 85 1.52 15.14 -1.21
CA THR A 85 1.70 16.38 -1.98
C THR A 85 2.32 16.09 -3.35
N ILE A 86 2.13 16.98 -4.32
CA ILE A 86 2.72 16.81 -5.66
C ILE A 86 4.12 17.42 -5.69
N TRP A 87 5.12 16.59 -5.97
CA TRP A 87 6.47 17.04 -6.31
C TRP A 87 6.45 17.94 -7.55
N PRO A 88 7.16 19.10 -7.62
CA PRO A 88 8.16 19.64 -6.67
C PRO A 88 7.68 20.88 -5.88
N TYR A 89 6.38 21.22 -5.90
CA TYR A 89 5.92 22.53 -5.40
C TYR A 89 6.11 22.70 -3.88
N GLN A 90 6.16 21.60 -3.13
CA GLN A 90 6.48 21.55 -1.70
C GLN A 90 7.36 20.30 -1.49
N MET A 91 8.68 20.48 -1.49
CA MET A 91 9.60 19.37 -1.15
C MET A 91 9.53 19.01 0.35
N THR A 92 9.07 19.94 1.18
CA THR A 92 8.71 19.65 2.56
C THR A 92 7.36 18.93 2.58
N ASP A 93 7.25 17.83 3.32
CA ASP A 93 6.01 17.06 3.50
C ASP A 93 5.58 16.25 2.26
N TYR A 94 6.54 15.65 1.55
CA TYR A 94 6.25 14.64 0.51
C TYR A 94 6.19 13.24 1.11
N ASP A 95 5.03 12.60 0.95
CA ASP A 95 4.81 11.22 1.34
C ASP A 95 4.32 10.40 0.14
N GLU A 96 4.87 9.21 -0.03
CA GLU A 96 4.49 8.27 -1.08
C GLU A 96 4.51 6.83 -0.55
N ILE A 97 3.47 6.07 -0.88
CA ILE A 97 3.37 4.64 -0.59
C ILE A 97 3.13 3.91 -1.91
N ASP A 98 4.13 3.19 -2.40
CA ASP A 98 4.01 2.35 -3.59
C ASP A 98 3.50 0.98 -3.17
N VAL A 99 2.19 0.74 -3.32
CA VAL A 99 1.57 -0.56 -3.03
C VAL A 99 2.13 -1.63 -3.96
N PHE A 100 2.31 -1.28 -5.25
CA PHE A 100 3.24 -1.95 -6.14
C PHE A 100 3.62 -1.08 -7.35
N GLU A 101 4.84 -1.29 -7.84
CA GLU A 101 5.30 -0.80 -9.14
C GLU A 101 6.23 -1.82 -9.84
N LYS A 102 6.45 -1.65 -11.14
CA LYS A 102 7.54 -2.32 -11.86
C LYS A 102 8.76 -1.40 -11.94
N SER A 103 9.96 -1.96 -11.75
CA SER A 103 11.22 -1.21 -11.89
C SER A 103 11.43 -0.75 -13.34
N LEU A 104 11.54 0.56 -13.54
CA LEU A 104 11.86 1.18 -14.83
C LEU A 104 13.27 0.82 -15.32
N TYR A 105 14.19 0.53 -14.40
CA TYR A 105 15.62 0.30 -14.69
C TYR A 105 15.96 -1.18 -14.87
N ILE A 106 15.22 -2.07 -14.20
CA ILE A 106 15.41 -3.52 -14.26
C ILE A 106 14.08 -4.16 -14.69
N PRO A 107 13.78 -4.20 -16.01
CA PRO A 107 12.55 -4.81 -16.49
C PRO A 107 12.48 -6.28 -16.09
N SER A 108 11.43 -6.66 -15.36
CA SER A 108 11.20 -8.04 -14.94
C SER A 108 9.71 -8.30 -14.72
N ASN A 109 9.30 -9.54 -14.99
CA ASN A 109 7.96 -10.06 -14.72
C ASN A 109 7.89 -10.87 -13.40
N SER A 110 9.03 -11.09 -12.75
CA SER A 110 9.15 -11.75 -11.44
C SER A 110 9.52 -10.77 -10.32
N MET A 111 9.57 -9.47 -10.61
CA MET A 111 9.90 -8.44 -9.63
C MET A 111 8.83 -7.36 -9.59
N LEU A 112 8.49 -6.93 -8.38
CA LEU A 112 7.72 -5.73 -8.11
C LEU A 112 8.45 -4.95 -7.02
N MET A 113 8.26 -3.63 -6.99
CA MET A 113 8.76 -2.81 -5.88
C MET A 113 7.59 -2.39 -5.01
N GLN A 114 7.86 -2.33 -3.71
CA GLN A 114 6.99 -1.74 -2.70
C GLN A 114 7.86 -0.73 -1.97
N ASN A 115 7.50 0.54 -2.01
CA ASN A 115 8.31 1.57 -1.41
C ASN A 115 7.47 2.46 -0.51
N PHE A 116 8.21 3.13 0.35
CA PHE A 116 7.71 4.20 1.16
C PHE A 116 8.70 5.35 1.12
N TYR A 117 8.22 6.53 0.76
CA TYR A 117 8.96 7.77 0.84
C TYR A 117 8.27 8.66 1.86
N HIS A 118 9.05 9.23 2.77
CA HIS A 118 8.54 10.14 3.79
C HIS A 118 9.59 11.19 4.09
N ASP A 119 9.30 12.40 3.63
CA ASP A 119 10.15 13.56 3.84
C ASP A 119 9.64 14.38 5.03
N THR A 120 10.34 14.28 6.15
CA THR A 120 10.07 15.07 7.37
C THR A 120 10.76 16.43 7.39
N GLY A 121 11.43 16.83 6.31
CA GLY A 121 12.27 18.03 6.28
C GLY A 121 13.55 17.91 7.12
N LEU A 122 13.89 16.70 7.58
CA LEU A 122 15.14 16.41 8.29
C LEU A 122 16.32 16.25 7.30
N PRO A 123 17.57 16.47 7.73
CA PRO A 123 18.76 16.41 6.86
C PRO A 123 18.97 15.05 6.18
N THR A 124 18.36 14.00 6.71
CA THR A 124 18.36 12.65 6.15
C THR A 124 16.96 12.35 5.62
N TRP A 125 16.83 12.33 4.30
CA TRP A 125 15.67 11.74 3.63
C TRP A 125 15.52 10.29 4.11
N ASN A 126 14.39 9.97 4.73
CA ASN A 126 14.06 8.59 5.06
C ASN A 126 13.32 7.97 3.87
N LYS A 127 14.12 7.51 2.91
CA LYS A 127 13.66 6.69 1.81
C LYS A 127 13.75 5.23 2.23
N LEU A 128 12.63 4.52 2.18
CA LEU A 128 12.61 3.07 2.31
C LEU A 128 12.13 2.47 0.99
N CYS A 129 13.09 2.08 0.17
CA CYS A 129 12.83 1.29 -1.01
C CYS A 129 12.96 -0.19 -0.72
N GLN A 130 12.01 -0.98 -1.23
CA GLN A 130 12.13 -2.41 -1.24
C GLN A 130 11.79 -2.94 -2.62
N THR A 131 12.71 -3.74 -3.16
CA THR A 131 12.46 -4.55 -4.35
C THR A 131 12.15 -5.96 -3.90
N LEU A 132 11.00 -6.48 -4.32
CA LEU A 132 10.59 -7.85 -4.06
C LEU A 132 10.80 -8.69 -5.32
N GLU A 133 11.61 -9.73 -5.18
CA GLU A 133 11.78 -10.76 -6.20
C GLU A 133 11.00 -12.01 -5.79
N PHE A 134 10.25 -12.55 -6.75
CA PHE A 134 9.34 -13.67 -6.51
C PHE A 134 9.69 -14.85 -7.41
N ASN A 135 9.61 -16.06 -6.85
CA ASN A 135 9.78 -17.30 -7.61
C ASN A 135 8.65 -17.57 -8.61
N GLN A 136 7.49 -16.92 -8.41
CA GLN A 136 6.31 -17.03 -9.27
C GLN A 136 5.91 -15.64 -9.75
N SER A 137 5.48 -15.54 -11.01
CA SER A 137 5.07 -14.27 -11.59
C SER A 137 3.67 -13.87 -11.13
N TYR A 138 3.47 -12.58 -10.87
CA TYR A 138 2.15 -11.99 -10.65
C TYR A 138 1.55 -11.37 -11.91
N VAL A 139 2.24 -11.42 -13.06
CA VAL A 139 1.69 -10.92 -14.32
C VAL A 139 0.92 -12.01 -15.07
N GLY A 140 -0.01 -11.60 -15.92
CA GLY A 140 -0.86 -12.53 -16.68
C GLY A 140 -1.98 -13.17 -15.87
N GLN A 141 -2.25 -12.71 -14.65
CA GLN A 141 -3.28 -13.24 -13.76
C GLN A 141 -3.91 -12.16 -12.89
N GLU A 142 -5.04 -12.49 -12.25
CA GLU A 142 -5.66 -11.63 -11.23
C GLU A 142 -4.94 -11.80 -9.89
N ASN A 143 -4.70 -10.68 -9.20
CA ASN A 143 -4.14 -10.66 -7.86
C ASN A 143 -4.83 -9.58 -7.01
N ILE A 144 -4.68 -9.68 -5.69
CA ILE A 144 -5.08 -8.66 -4.73
C ILE A 144 -3.81 -8.05 -4.16
N PHE A 145 -3.61 -6.75 -4.36
CA PHE A 145 -2.54 -5.98 -3.74
C PHE A 145 -3.15 -5.09 -2.67
N ALA A 146 -2.53 -5.04 -1.49
CA ALA A 146 -3.04 -4.20 -0.42
C ALA A 146 -1.93 -3.57 0.42
N VAL A 147 -2.29 -2.47 1.08
CA VAL A 147 -1.50 -1.85 2.13
C VAL A 147 -2.39 -1.58 3.35
N GLU A 148 -1.93 -1.98 4.53
CA GLU A 148 -2.45 -1.53 5.81
C GLU A 148 -1.56 -0.38 6.29
N TRP A 149 -2.08 0.84 6.27
CA TRP A 149 -1.38 2.04 6.72
C TRP A 149 -1.94 2.48 8.07
N LEU A 150 -1.11 2.39 9.10
CA LEU A 150 -1.43 2.79 10.46
C LEU A 150 -0.46 3.88 10.93
N PRO A 151 -0.77 4.58 12.04
CA PRO A 151 0.07 5.68 12.53
C PRO A 151 1.51 5.30 12.90
N GLU A 152 1.78 4.02 13.15
CA GLU A 152 3.10 3.54 13.61
C GLU A 152 3.65 2.39 12.76
N GLU A 153 2.91 1.90 11.77
CA GLU A 153 3.34 0.81 10.92
C GLU A 153 2.62 0.81 9.56
N ILE A 154 3.32 0.31 8.55
CA ILE A 154 2.80 0.04 7.21
C ILE A 154 3.04 -1.43 6.91
N HIS A 155 2.02 -2.14 6.46
CA HIS A 155 2.10 -3.55 6.06
C HIS A 155 1.62 -3.72 4.64
N PHE A 156 2.40 -4.39 3.81
CA PHE A 156 2.05 -4.67 2.42
C PHE A 156 1.65 -6.13 2.25
N TYR A 157 0.68 -6.36 1.37
CA TYR A 157 0.14 -7.69 1.11
C TYR A 157 -0.02 -7.97 -0.38
N ILE A 158 0.20 -9.23 -0.74
CA ILE A 158 -0.18 -9.80 -2.03
C ILE A 158 -0.99 -11.07 -1.79
N ASN A 159 -2.20 -11.11 -2.33
CA ASN A 159 -3.17 -12.22 -2.17
C ASN A 159 -3.39 -12.60 -0.69
N GLY A 160 -3.44 -11.59 0.19
CA GLY A 160 -3.63 -11.76 1.64
C GLY A 160 -2.37 -12.13 2.42
N ASN A 161 -1.25 -12.43 1.75
CA ASN A 161 0.02 -12.76 2.41
C ASN A 161 0.83 -11.49 2.66
N LEU A 162 1.33 -11.31 3.88
CA LEU A 162 2.25 -10.22 4.22
C LEU A 162 3.55 -10.36 3.42
N THR A 163 3.90 -9.35 2.63
CA THR A 163 5.15 -9.33 1.85
C THR A 163 6.21 -8.45 2.49
N SER A 164 5.79 -7.38 3.15
CA SER A 164 6.68 -6.46 3.84
C SER A 164 5.98 -5.73 4.98
N SER A 165 6.75 -5.30 5.97
CA SER A 165 6.30 -4.46 7.06
C SER A 165 7.35 -3.40 7.37
N ILE A 166 6.90 -2.17 7.59
CA ILE A 166 7.71 -1.05 8.03
C ILE A 166 7.14 -0.58 9.36
N LYS A 167 7.99 -0.49 10.40
CA LYS A 167 7.56 -0.08 11.74
C LYS A 167 8.35 1.10 12.26
N TYR A 168 7.67 2.03 12.92
CA TYR A 168 8.33 3.09 13.67
C TYR A 168 9.10 2.51 14.86
N THR A 169 10.31 3.00 15.10
CA THR A 169 11.06 2.70 16.33
C THR A 169 12.03 3.83 16.69
N THR A 170 12.03 4.20 17.97
CA THR A 170 12.96 5.19 18.54
C THR A 170 14.41 4.73 18.49
N ASN A 171 14.68 3.42 18.49
CA ASN A 171 16.04 2.87 18.50
C ASN A 171 16.74 3.00 17.13
N SER A 172 15.98 3.12 16.03
CA SER A 172 16.55 3.32 14.70
C SER A 172 17.15 4.72 14.51
N CYS A 173 16.82 5.66 15.40
CA CYS A 173 17.30 7.04 15.37
C CYS A 173 18.76 7.20 15.85
N TYR A 174 19.36 6.17 16.46
CA TYR A 174 20.62 6.31 17.20
C TYR A 174 21.86 6.33 16.30
N TYR A 175 21.72 5.92 15.04
CA TYR A 175 22.78 5.92 14.08
C TYR A 175 22.33 6.84 12.94
N ASN A 176 23.00 7.99 12.77
CA ASN A 176 22.84 8.94 11.64
C ASN A 176 23.17 8.30 10.27
N TYR A 177 22.90 7.02 10.10
CA TYR A 177 23.01 6.31 8.84
C TYR A 177 21.70 6.49 8.09
N PRO A 178 21.74 6.87 6.80
CA PRO A 178 20.58 6.67 5.94
C PRO A 178 20.19 5.21 6.09
N ASN A 179 18.93 4.97 6.44
CA ASN A 179 18.40 3.65 6.63
C ASN A 179 18.80 2.80 5.42
N PRO A 180 19.49 1.66 5.58
CA PRO A 180 19.91 0.89 4.42
C PRO A 180 18.67 0.52 3.61
N ASP A 181 18.78 0.57 2.27
CA ASP A 181 17.78 0.00 1.38
C ASP A 181 17.40 -1.39 1.94
N ASN A 182 16.11 -1.64 2.19
CA ASN A 182 15.54 -2.82 2.88
C ASN A 182 15.49 -2.83 4.42
N SER A 183 15.50 -1.70 5.12
CA SER A 183 15.17 -1.69 6.55
C SER A 183 13.67 -1.87 6.82
N TYR A 184 13.34 -2.76 7.77
CA TYR A 184 11.97 -2.97 8.27
C TYR A 184 11.54 -1.93 9.31
N TYR A 185 12.40 -0.96 9.61
CA TYR A 185 12.19 0.03 10.65
C TYR A 185 12.36 1.44 10.12
N THR A 186 11.65 2.41 10.68
CA THR A 186 11.86 3.84 10.42
C THR A 186 11.95 4.63 11.72
N CYS A 187 12.72 5.73 11.69
CA CYS A 187 12.83 6.70 12.78
C CYS A 187 11.79 7.81 12.71
N THR A 188 10.88 7.75 11.74
CA THR A 188 9.81 8.74 11.53
C THR A 188 8.45 8.14 11.80
N GLU A 189 7.65 8.81 12.63
CA GLU A 189 6.28 8.37 12.88
C GLU A 189 5.39 8.65 11.66
N PHE A 190 4.67 7.64 11.18
CA PHE A 190 3.63 7.82 10.15
C PHE A 190 2.43 8.62 10.65
N LYS A 191 2.35 8.86 11.96
CA LYS A 191 1.36 9.74 12.58
C LYS A 191 1.36 11.15 11.96
N TYR A 192 2.50 11.60 11.45
CA TYR A 192 2.64 12.92 10.83
C TYR A 192 2.64 12.89 9.30
N ALA A 193 2.47 11.71 8.70
CA ALA A 193 2.32 11.61 7.25
C ALA A 193 1.04 12.31 6.81
N THR A 194 1.12 13.01 5.68
CA THR A 194 0.00 13.73 5.10
C THR A 194 -1.02 12.77 4.48
N PRO A 195 -2.33 13.10 4.50
CA PRO A 195 -3.34 12.33 3.78
C PRO A 195 -2.98 12.19 2.29
N GLN A 196 -3.10 10.97 1.75
CA GLN A 196 -2.62 10.65 0.41
C GLN A 196 -3.76 10.36 -0.56
N LYS A 197 -3.61 10.80 -1.80
CA LYS A 197 -4.41 10.33 -2.94
C LYS A 197 -3.73 9.11 -3.51
N PHE A 198 -4.49 8.08 -3.87
CA PHE A 198 -3.95 7.04 -4.73
C PHE A 198 -4.03 7.41 -6.21
N GLN A 199 -3.08 6.90 -6.97
CA GLN A 199 -3.09 6.86 -8.42
C GLN A 199 -2.87 5.45 -8.97
N ILE A 200 -3.44 5.23 -10.14
CA ILE A 200 -3.36 3.98 -10.89
C ILE A 200 -3.00 4.36 -12.31
N SER A 201 -1.94 3.76 -12.84
CA SER A 201 -1.49 4.08 -14.19
C SER A 201 -1.01 2.86 -14.94
N LEU A 202 -1.08 2.93 -16.27
CA LEU A 202 -0.40 1.99 -17.15
C LEU A 202 0.61 2.76 -17.99
N SER A 203 1.88 2.56 -17.67
CA SER A 203 3.02 3.13 -18.40
C SER A 203 3.53 2.15 -19.47
N LEU A 204 4.28 2.69 -20.43
CA LEU A 204 4.95 1.93 -21.49
C LEU A 204 6.47 2.12 -21.41
N ASN A 205 7.23 1.02 -21.54
CA ASN A 205 8.69 1.01 -21.68
C ASN A 205 9.14 0.22 -22.92
N LEU A 206 9.38 0.92 -24.03
CA LEU A 206 9.82 0.30 -25.29
C LEU A 206 11.27 -0.22 -25.26
N GLU A 207 12.08 0.19 -24.29
CA GLU A 207 13.42 -0.38 -24.11
C GLU A 207 13.35 -1.83 -23.59
N ALA A 208 12.34 -2.13 -22.76
CA ALA A 208 12.11 -3.47 -22.25
C ALA A 208 11.58 -4.42 -23.34
N ASN A 209 10.69 -3.93 -24.21
CA ASN A 209 10.23 -4.64 -25.40
C ASN A 209 9.81 -3.62 -26.49
N PRO A 210 10.49 -3.56 -27.65
CA PRO A 210 10.19 -2.59 -28.71
C PRO A 210 8.90 -2.91 -29.49
N ASN A 211 8.37 -4.13 -29.38
CA ASN A 211 7.13 -4.55 -30.04
C ASN A 211 6.13 -5.09 -29.00
N PRO A 212 5.57 -4.21 -28.15
CA PRO A 212 4.69 -4.61 -27.06
C PRO A 212 3.35 -5.12 -27.59
N LEU A 213 2.77 -6.11 -26.91
CA LEU A 213 1.42 -6.59 -27.17
C LEU A 213 0.36 -5.65 -26.58
N LEU A 214 0.05 -4.58 -27.31
CA LEU A 214 -0.87 -3.50 -26.88
C LEU A 214 -2.34 -3.94 -26.73
N THR A 215 -2.68 -5.16 -27.14
CA THR A 215 -4.01 -5.73 -26.88
C THR A 215 -4.22 -6.05 -25.41
N GLN A 216 -3.14 -6.30 -24.66
CA GLN A 216 -3.17 -6.44 -23.20
C GLN A 216 -3.40 -5.09 -22.53
N GLY A 217 -4.14 -5.10 -21.41
CA GLY A 217 -4.39 -3.91 -20.61
C GLY A 217 -4.21 -4.20 -19.13
N PHE A 218 -4.31 -3.14 -18.35
CA PHE A 218 -4.38 -3.22 -16.89
C PHE A 218 -5.84 -3.13 -16.48
N GLU A 219 -6.38 -4.21 -15.91
CA GLU A 219 -7.79 -4.29 -15.56
C GLU A 219 -7.96 -4.35 -14.03
N ILE A 220 -8.80 -3.48 -13.49
CA ILE A 220 -9.08 -3.38 -12.07
C ILE A 220 -10.52 -3.80 -11.85
N ASP A 221 -10.71 -4.84 -11.04
CA ASP A 221 -12.02 -5.35 -10.62
C ASP A 221 -12.63 -4.41 -9.56
N TYR A 222 -11.88 -4.16 -8.50
CA TYR A 222 -12.27 -3.19 -7.48
C TYR A 222 -11.06 -2.52 -6.84
N ILE A 223 -11.35 -1.37 -6.23
CA ILE A 223 -10.50 -0.77 -5.21
C ILE A 223 -11.36 -0.47 -3.99
N ARG A 224 -10.84 -0.76 -2.80
CA ARG A 224 -11.57 -0.57 -1.54
C ARG A 224 -10.63 0.02 -0.51
N SER A 225 -11.18 0.87 0.34
CA SER A 225 -10.51 1.44 1.49
C SER A 225 -11.40 1.25 2.70
N TYR A 226 -10.81 0.77 3.79
CA TYR A 226 -11.50 0.47 5.05
C TYR A 226 -10.79 1.18 6.19
N LYS A 227 -11.57 1.67 7.16
CA LYS A 227 -11.05 2.22 8.41
C LYS A 227 -11.36 1.30 9.58
N LEU A 228 -10.63 1.49 10.67
CA LEU A 228 -10.91 0.82 11.92
C LEU A 228 -12.21 1.39 12.52
N THR A 229 -12.89 0.59 13.33
CA THR A 229 -14.09 1.04 14.07
C THR A 229 -13.79 1.02 15.57
N GLU A 230 -14.26 2.03 16.27
CA GLU A 230 -14.12 2.09 17.72
C GLU A 230 -15.00 1.04 18.41
N GLY A 231 -14.42 0.38 19.42
CA GLY A 231 -15.10 -0.52 20.32
C GLY A 231 -15.52 0.15 21.62
N TYR A 232 -15.70 -0.67 22.65
CA TYR A 232 -16.03 -0.20 23.99
C TYR A 232 -14.98 0.76 24.57
N ASN A 233 -15.46 1.78 25.29
CA ASN A 233 -14.64 2.74 26.03
C ASN A 233 -14.28 2.27 27.45
N TYR A 234 -14.48 0.98 27.74
CA TYR A 234 -14.10 0.29 28.96
C TYR A 234 -13.25 -0.94 28.62
N GLU A 235 -12.69 -1.61 29.63
CA GLU A 235 -11.89 -2.82 29.42
C GLU A 235 -12.79 -3.93 28.87
N PHE A 236 -12.48 -4.44 27.68
CA PHE A 236 -13.24 -5.48 27.00
C PHE A 236 -12.71 -6.87 27.37
N TRP A 237 -13.60 -7.74 27.83
CA TRP A 237 -13.30 -9.09 28.30
C TRP A 237 -14.00 -10.14 27.42
N PRO A 238 -13.44 -10.49 26.25
CA PRO A 238 -14.05 -11.51 25.40
C PRO A 238 -13.88 -12.90 26.03
N ALA A 239 -15.00 -13.58 26.25
CA ALA A 239 -15.04 -14.99 26.66
C ALA A 239 -15.28 -15.94 25.48
N SER A 240 -15.61 -15.42 24.30
CA SER A 240 -15.87 -16.19 23.08
C SER A 240 -15.25 -15.52 21.87
N PHE A 241 -14.68 -16.33 21.00
CA PHE A 241 -13.87 -15.91 19.86
C PHE A 241 -14.54 -16.38 18.57
N SER A 242 -15.26 -15.48 17.91
CA SER A 242 -15.99 -15.79 16.67
C SER A 242 -15.82 -14.66 15.65
N MET A 243 -15.54 -15.02 14.41
CA MET A 243 -15.47 -14.08 13.29
C MET A 243 -16.84 -13.49 12.92
N SER A 244 -17.93 -14.05 13.45
CA SER A 244 -19.27 -13.46 13.33
C SER A 244 -19.54 -12.34 14.34
N ASN A 245 -18.69 -12.18 15.36
CA ASN A 245 -18.85 -11.14 16.37
C ASN A 245 -18.12 -9.86 15.90
N PRO A 246 -18.83 -8.77 15.55
CA PRO A 246 -18.21 -7.56 15.06
C PRO A 246 -17.30 -6.90 16.10
N ASP A 247 -17.54 -7.10 17.40
CA ASP A 247 -16.68 -6.55 18.45
C ASP A 247 -15.28 -7.17 18.42
N MET A 248 -15.06 -8.32 17.78
CA MET A 248 -13.72 -8.90 17.65
C MET A 248 -12.79 -8.12 16.71
N PHE A 249 -13.34 -7.23 15.90
CA PHE A 249 -12.59 -6.44 14.92
C PHE A 249 -12.48 -4.96 15.29
N LYS A 250 -13.06 -4.57 16.43
CA LYS A 250 -13.06 -3.18 16.89
C LYS A 250 -11.85 -2.86 17.74
N VAL A 251 -11.52 -1.57 17.78
CA VAL A 251 -10.45 -1.05 18.63
C VAL A 251 -11.03 -0.63 19.97
N HIS A 252 -10.83 -1.46 20.99
CA HIS A 252 -11.32 -1.20 22.34
C HIS A 252 -10.39 -0.27 23.11
N LYS A 253 -10.88 0.35 24.20
CA LYS A 253 -10.02 1.08 25.13
C LYS A 253 -8.86 0.20 25.62
N SER A 254 -9.20 -0.94 26.21
CA SER A 254 -8.25 -1.99 26.60
C SER A 254 -8.91 -3.34 26.41
N VAL A 255 -8.11 -4.39 26.25
CA VAL A 255 -8.62 -5.78 26.18
C VAL A 255 -7.97 -6.59 27.28
N ARG A 256 -8.74 -7.40 28.00
CA ARG A 256 -8.20 -8.40 28.92
C ARG A 256 -8.66 -9.80 28.54
N LEU A 257 -7.70 -10.71 28.42
CA LEU A 257 -7.93 -12.12 28.17
C LEU A 257 -7.65 -12.90 29.45
N GLY A 258 -8.68 -13.47 30.07
CA GLY A 258 -8.59 -14.14 31.36
C GLY A 258 -8.72 -13.18 32.55
N GLY A 259 -8.44 -13.67 33.75
CA GLY A 259 -8.53 -12.96 35.02
C GLY A 259 -9.35 -13.74 36.06
N PRO A 260 -9.47 -13.23 37.30
CA PRO A 260 -10.23 -13.91 38.34
C PRO A 260 -11.69 -14.19 37.91
N GLY A 261 -12.07 -15.46 37.89
CA GLY A 261 -13.41 -15.90 37.47
C GLY A 261 -13.65 -15.89 35.96
N HIS A 262 -12.63 -15.64 35.14
CA HIS A 262 -12.75 -15.52 33.67
C HIS A 262 -11.75 -16.44 32.97
N SER A 263 -12.20 -17.09 31.89
CA SER A 263 -11.34 -17.83 30.96
C SER A 263 -11.44 -17.23 29.56
N ALA A 264 -10.32 -17.23 28.85
CA ALA A 264 -10.23 -16.76 27.48
C ALA A 264 -9.48 -17.82 26.67
N ILE A 265 -10.24 -18.74 26.08
CA ILE A 265 -9.71 -19.87 25.31
C ILE A 265 -9.97 -19.62 23.84
N ILE A 266 -8.93 -19.28 23.08
CA ILE A 266 -9.05 -19.12 21.63
C ILE A 266 -9.10 -20.53 21.01
N PRO A 267 -10.16 -20.88 20.26
CA PRO A 267 -10.35 -22.23 19.72
C PRO A 267 -9.40 -22.51 18.54
N PRO A 268 -9.13 -23.80 18.23
CA PRO A 268 -8.28 -24.18 17.11
C PRO A 268 -8.77 -23.58 15.78
N GLY A 269 -7.83 -23.11 14.95
CA GLY A 269 -8.11 -22.65 13.58
C GLY A 269 -8.83 -21.30 13.49
N VAL A 270 -8.93 -20.56 14.60
CA VAL A 270 -9.55 -19.23 14.64
C VAL A 270 -8.49 -18.15 14.80
N ASN A 271 -7.99 -17.65 13.67
CA ASN A 271 -6.99 -16.58 13.66
C ASN A 271 -7.63 -15.26 14.10
N ILE A 272 -7.10 -14.67 15.17
CA ILE A 272 -7.66 -13.45 15.76
C ILE A 272 -6.59 -12.38 15.95
N THR A 273 -6.96 -11.15 15.59
CA THR A 273 -6.24 -9.95 15.97
C THR A 273 -7.13 -9.12 16.89
N LEU A 274 -6.65 -8.83 18.11
CA LEU A 274 -7.34 -7.93 19.05
C LEU A 274 -6.60 -6.61 19.14
N TRP A 275 -7.39 -5.55 19.31
CA TRP A 275 -6.92 -4.17 19.28
C TRP A 275 -7.26 -3.43 20.57
N GLY A 276 -6.24 -2.83 21.19
CA GLY A 276 -6.39 -1.98 22.38
C GLY A 276 -5.75 -0.61 22.17
N LYS A 277 -6.40 0.47 22.62
CA LYS A 277 -5.81 1.81 22.61
C LYS A 277 -4.77 1.98 23.71
N GLU A 278 -5.10 1.55 24.93
CA GLU A 278 -4.27 1.71 26.12
C GLU A 278 -3.48 0.45 26.46
N GLY A 279 -4.00 -0.73 26.12
CA GLY A 279 -3.28 -1.98 26.35
C GLY A 279 -4.10 -3.24 26.10
N ILE A 280 -3.37 -4.35 26.05
CA ILE A 280 -3.92 -5.70 26.01
C ILE A 280 -3.24 -6.50 27.12
N ILE A 281 -4.02 -7.13 27.98
CA ILE A 281 -3.54 -7.88 29.14
C ILE A 281 -3.87 -9.35 28.93
N LEU A 282 -2.83 -10.20 28.93
CA LEU A 282 -2.94 -11.65 28.97
C LEU A 282 -2.80 -12.09 30.43
N ASP A 283 -3.85 -12.66 30.99
CA ASP A 283 -3.96 -12.96 32.41
C ASP A 283 -4.20 -14.46 32.66
N GLN A 284 -4.27 -14.87 33.94
CA GLN A 284 -4.59 -16.23 34.33
C GLN A 284 -5.91 -16.68 33.68
N GLY A 285 -5.90 -17.85 33.03
CA GLY A 285 -7.07 -18.37 32.32
C GLY A 285 -7.11 -18.02 30.82
N PHE A 286 -6.12 -17.28 30.31
CA PHE A 286 -5.86 -17.20 28.87
C PHE A 286 -5.23 -18.50 28.35
N THR A 287 -5.71 -19.00 27.22
CA THR A 287 -5.12 -20.16 26.54
C THR A 287 -5.29 -20.03 25.03
N LEU A 288 -4.21 -20.28 24.30
CA LEU A 288 -4.21 -20.39 22.84
C LEU A 288 -4.23 -21.86 22.43
N SER A 289 -5.23 -22.27 21.67
CA SER A 289 -5.28 -23.65 21.16
C SER A 289 -4.26 -23.87 20.03
N PRO A 290 -3.69 -25.09 19.90
CA PRO A 290 -2.77 -25.40 18.81
C PRO A 290 -3.33 -25.09 17.42
N GLY A 291 -2.46 -24.67 16.50
CA GLY A 291 -2.84 -24.37 15.11
C GLY A 291 -3.64 -23.07 14.95
N THR A 292 -3.42 -22.10 15.85
CA THR A 292 -4.13 -20.82 15.87
C THR A 292 -3.15 -19.66 15.94
N ASP A 293 -3.35 -18.65 15.11
CA ASP A 293 -2.60 -17.40 15.19
C ASP A 293 -3.34 -16.39 16.06
N PHE A 294 -2.66 -15.92 17.10
CA PHE A 294 -3.13 -14.83 17.93
C PHE A 294 -2.22 -13.62 17.78
N THR A 295 -2.82 -12.48 17.43
CA THR A 295 -2.14 -11.20 17.36
C THR A 295 -2.77 -10.22 18.34
N ALA A 296 -1.95 -9.61 19.19
CA ALA A 296 -2.35 -8.50 20.05
C ALA A 296 -1.70 -7.22 19.54
N ARG A 297 -2.50 -6.20 19.19
CA ARG A 297 -2.01 -4.93 18.67
C ARG A 297 -2.47 -3.78 19.55
N THR A 298 -1.53 -2.96 19.98
CA THR A 298 -1.81 -1.62 20.47
C THR A 298 -1.66 -0.63 19.33
N ILE A 299 -2.39 0.48 19.38
CA ILE A 299 -2.34 1.49 18.32
C ILE A 299 -2.37 2.90 18.88
N LYS A 300 -1.43 3.74 18.43
CA LYS A 300 -1.51 5.18 18.65
C LYS A 300 -2.73 5.74 17.93
N THR A 301 -3.58 6.45 18.67
CA THR A 301 -4.83 6.96 18.13
C THR A 301 -4.63 8.28 17.39
N ASP A 302 -5.44 8.42 16.35
CA ASP A 302 -5.64 9.63 15.56
C ASP A 302 -7.13 9.72 15.17
N PRO A 303 -7.76 10.91 15.16
CA PRO A 303 -9.16 11.05 14.73
C PRO A 303 -9.43 10.49 13.34
N ASP A 304 -8.47 10.56 12.42
CA ASP A 304 -8.62 10.04 11.06
C ASP A 304 -8.50 8.51 10.98
N LEU A 305 -8.11 7.81 12.05
CA LEU A 305 -7.97 6.35 12.02
C LEU A 305 -9.32 5.63 11.94
N PHE A 306 -10.38 6.29 12.42
CA PHE A 306 -11.69 5.67 12.63
C PHE A 306 -12.75 6.16 11.64
N GLN A 307 -13.74 5.31 11.37
CA GLN A 307 -15.00 5.63 10.68
C GLN A 307 -16.20 5.12 11.47
#